data_AF-A0A2G9ZV69-F1
#
_entry.id   AF-A0A2G9ZV69-F1
#
_cell.length_a   1.000
_cell.length_b   1.000
_cell.length_c   1.000
_cell.angle_alpha   90.00
_cell.angle_beta   90.00
_cell.angle_gamma   90.00
#
_symmetry.space_group_name_H-M   'P 1'
#
loop_
_entity.id
_entity.type
_entity.pdbx_description
1 polymer ?
#
loop_
_entity_poly.entity_id
_entity_poly.type
_entity_poly.pdbx_seq_one_letter_code
_entity_poly.pdbx_strand_id
1 'polypeptide(L)'
;MGPWDVMSSHLIQRDAPPPGLSSFTRIRLGWITEDQVILVKPGEEKQVTLVPLAKGGNPLVVKIPLKGSLYYLLENRQLIGYDRLIPDAGLLILRVDPEAMEGSGTVRIMDADPGSPRFAHATFLPDKGKRSCFLDKQNNIAVIPIKMQGEDLEIRVTTPERALQR
;
A
#
# COMPACT_ATOMS: atom_id res chain seq x y z
N MET A 1 4.43 3.60 10.98
CA MET A 1 4.76 3.03 9.65
C MET A 1 5.94 2.06 9.71
N GLY A 2 6.79 2.13 10.75
CA GLY A 2 7.86 1.15 10.93
C GLY A 2 8.87 1.20 9.78
N PRO A 3 9.41 0.06 9.31
CA PRO A 3 10.44 0.01 8.28
C PRO A 3 9.95 0.40 6.87
N TRP A 4 8.66 0.70 6.71
CA TRP A 4 8.05 0.97 5.40
C TRP A 4 8.12 2.43 4.97
N ASP A 5 8.54 3.33 5.84
CA ASP A 5 8.78 4.74 5.52
C ASP A 5 9.94 5.28 6.38
N VAL A 6 10.95 5.88 5.74
CA VAL A 6 12.12 6.46 6.42
C VAL A 6 11.76 7.52 7.46
N MET A 7 10.64 8.24 7.27
CA MET A 7 10.13 9.23 8.23
C MET A 7 9.54 8.58 9.49
N SER A 8 9.36 7.25 9.50
CA SER A 8 8.94 6.48 10.68
C SER A 8 10.09 5.67 11.27
N SER A 9 10.85 4.95 10.47
CA SER A 9 12.03 4.20 10.93
C SER A 9 13.09 4.18 9.84
N HIS A 10 14.23 4.81 10.12
CA HIS A 10 15.34 4.92 9.17
C HIS A 10 16.40 3.82 9.36
N LEU A 11 16.51 3.25 10.56
CA LEU A 11 17.57 2.30 10.91
C LEU A 11 17.04 0.87 10.93
N ILE A 12 16.89 0.27 9.75
CA ILE A 12 16.59 -1.16 9.61
C ILE A 12 17.84 -1.99 9.89
N GLN A 13 18.95 -1.62 9.25
CA GLN A 13 20.27 -2.25 9.41
C GLN A 13 21.33 -1.17 9.56
N ARG A 14 22.31 -1.41 10.45
CA ARG A 14 23.45 -0.52 10.65
C ARG A 14 24.30 -0.46 9.37
N ASP A 15 24.73 0.74 9.00
CA ASP A 15 25.58 1.02 7.83
C ASP A 15 24.95 0.74 6.46
N ALA A 16 23.64 0.57 6.41
CA ALA A 16 22.87 0.42 5.18
C ALA A 16 22.03 1.67 4.87
N PRO A 17 21.68 1.93 3.60
CA PRO A 17 20.78 3.03 3.27
C PRO A 17 19.39 2.80 3.92
N PRO A 18 18.68 3.89 4.29
CA PRO A 18 17.34 3.79 4.83
C PRO A 18 16.34 3.28 3.76
N PRO A 19 15.17 2.78 4.19
CA PRO A 19 14.10 2.40 3.27
C PRO A 19 13.59 3.59 2.45
N GLY A 20 12.87 3.29 1.37
CA GLY A 20 12.22 4.31 0.55
C GLY A 20 11.10 5.07 1.29
N LEU A 21 10.69 6.19 0.73
CA LEU A 21 9.51 6.94 1.16
C LEU A 21 8.22 6.24 0.69
N SER A 22 7.18 6.27 1.53
CA SER A 22 5.85 5.82 1.13
C SER A 22 5.22 6.73 0.08
N SER A 23 4.18 6.24 -0.60
CA SER A 23 3.37 7.02 -1.54
C SER A 23 2.79 8.28 -0.89
N PHE A 24 2.35 8.21 0.37
CA PHE A 24 1.85 9.38 1.10
C PHE A 24 2.89 10.50 1.14
N THR A 25 4.11 10.19 1.57
CA THR A 25 5.18 11.18 1.71
C THR A 25 5.60 11.71 0.34
N ARG A 26 5.71 10.83 -0.66
CA ARG A 26 6.06 11.23 -2.03
C ARG A 26 5.01 12.12 -2.68
N ILE A 27 3.72 11.87 -2.45
CA ILE A 27 2.62 12.73 -2.93
C ILE A 27 2.71 14.10 -2.25
N ARG A 28 2.93 14.15 -0.92
CA ARG A 28 3.07 15.42 -0.18
C ARG A 28 4.27 16.26 -0.64
N LEU A 29 5.34 15.61 -1.08
CA LEU A 29 6.53 16.27 -1.63
C LEU A 29 6.40 16.64 -3.12
N GLY A 30 5.31 16.24 -3.79
CA GLY A 30 5.12 16.47 -5.23
C GLY A 30 5.96 15.55 -6.13
N TRP A 31 6.45 14.42 -5.60
CA TRP A 31 7.28 13.43 -6.34
C TRP A 31 6.46 12.33 -7.01
N ILE A 32 5.15 12.30 -6.75
CA ILE A 32 4.17 11.49 -7.47
C ILE A 32 3.13 12.48 -7.99
N THR A 33 3.00 12.53 -9.31
CA THR A 33 2.07 13.43 -10.01
C THR A 33 0.69 12.78 -10.15
N GLU A 34 -0.32 13.58 -10.49
CA GLU A 34 -1.71 13.12 -10.59
C GLU A 34 -1.90 12.00 -11.62
N ASP A 35 -1.16 12.02 -12.73
CA ASP A 35 -1.23 10.99 -13.77
C ASP A 35 -0.69 9.63 -13.29
N GLN A 36 0.14 9.60 -12.25
CA GLN A 36 0.68 8.39 -11.64
C GLN A 36 -0.25 7.81 -10.56
N VAL A 37 -1.38 8.48 -10.28
CA VAL A 37 -2.37 8.07 -9.28
C VAL A 37 -3.68 7.68 -9.95
N ILE A 38 -4.09 6.44 -9.76
CA ILE A 38 -5.39 5.96 -10.22
C ILE A 38 -6.42 6.15 -9.11
N LEU A 39 -7.48 6.92 -9.38
CA LEU A 39 -8.63 7.02 -8.50
C LEU A 39 -9.59 5.83 -8.70
N VAL A 40 -10.02 5.22 -7.61
CA VAL A 40 -11.09 4.20 -7.59
C VAL A 40 -12.03 4.53 -6.45
N LYS A 41 -13.34 4.63 -6.70
CA LYS A 41 -14.31 4.95 -5.65
C LYS A 41 -14.79 3.68 -4.93
N PRO A 42 -15.20 3.79 -3.66
CA PRO A 42 -15.84 2.68 -2.96
C PRO A 42 -17.04 2.12 -3.76
N GLY A 43 -17.16 0.80 -3.85
CA GLY A 43 -18.21 0.14 -4.65
C GLY A 43 -17.86 -0.09 -6.13
N GLU A 44 -16.82 0.56 -6.67
CA GLU A 44 -16.35 0.32 -8.03
C GLU A 44 -15.52 -0.97 -8.13
N GLU A 45 -15.41 -1.50 -9.34
CA GLU A 45 -14.50 -2.59 -9.67
C GLU A 45 -13.47 -2.13 -10.69
N LYS A 46 -12.19 -2.30 -10.36
CA LYS A 46 -11.08 -1.94 -11.24
C LYS A 46 -9.90 -2.87 -11.04
N GLN A 47 -9.35 -3.34 -12.14
CA GLN A 47 -8.05 -4.01 -12.17
C GLN A 47 -6.97 -2.99 -12.57
N VAL A 48 -5.85 -2.99 -11.84
CA VAL A 48 -4.73 -2.07 -12.04
C VAL A 48 -3.44 -2.84 -11.89
N THR A 49 -2.46 -2.61 -12.78
CA THR A 49 -1.10 -3.12 -12.62
C THR A 49 -0.22 -1.99 -12.08
N LEU A 50 0.22 -2.12 -10.83
CA LEU A 50 1.07 -1.14 -10.16
C LEU A 50 2.53 -1.46 -10.38
N VAL A 51 3.29 -0.50 -10.92
CA VAL A 51 4.75 -0.61 -11.00
C VAL A 51 5.36 -0.43 -9.60
N PRO A 52 6.53 -1.03 -9.29
CA PRO A 52 7.17 -0.86 -8.01
C PRO A 52 7.39 0.62 -7.68
N LEU A 53 7.04 1.01 -6.46
CA LEU A 53 7.18 2.40 -6.01
C LEU A 53 8.62 2.90 -6.19
N ALA A 54 9.62 2.08 -5.84
CA ALA A 54 11.04 2.39 -5.95
C ALA A 54 11.56 2.48 -7.41
N LYS A 55 10.85 1.89 -8.38
CA LYS A 55 11.24 1.91 -9.80
C LYS A 55 10.77 3.17 -10.52
N GLY A 56 9.66 3.75 -10.07
CA GLY A 56 8.97 4.81 -10.81
C GLY A 56 8.22 4.26 -12.02
N GLY A 57 7.55 5.14 -12.77
CA GLY A 57 6.67 4.78 -13.89
C GLY A 57 5.22 5.20 -13.65
N ASN A 58 4.28 4.55 -14.34
CA ASN A 58 2.85 4.86 -14.25
C ASN A 58 2.03 3.58 -14.49
N PRO A 59 1.05 3.23 -13.63
CA PRO A 59 0.66 3.90 -12.39
C PRO A 59 1.46 3.42 -11.16
N LEU A 60 1.71 4.33 -10.21
CA LEU A 60 2.44 4.04 -8.97
C LEU A 60 1.51 3.78 -7.78
N VAL A 61 0.33 4.40 -7.78
CA VAL A 61 -0.55 4.41 -6.61
C VAL A 61 -2.00 4.27 -7.05
N VAL A 62 -2.78 3.48 -6.33
CA VAL A 62 -4.25 3.62 -6.35
C VAL A 62 -4.68 4.40 -5.13
N LYS A 63 -5.53 5.42 -5.31
CA LYS A 63 -6.17 6.17 -4.23
C LYS A 63 -7.65 5.81 -4.15
N ILE A 64 -8.12 5.45 -2.96
CA ILE A 64 -9.53 5.17 -2.69
C ILE A 64 -10.04 6.18 -1.67
N PRO A 65 -10.82 7.20 -2.06
CA PRO A 65 -11.41 8.15 -1.13
C PRO A 65 -12.50 7.47 -0.29
N LEU A 66 -12.56 7.80 0.99
CA LEU A 66 -13.58 7.32 1.94
C LEU A 66 -14.48 8.49 2.37
N LYS A 67 -15.37 8.25 3.33
CA LYS A 67 -16.18 9.31 3.94
C LYS A 67 -15.28 10.33 4.65
N GLY A 68 -15.60 11.61 4.50
CA GLY A 68 -14.80 12.72 5.03
C GLY A 68 -13.54 12.93 4.20
N SER A 69 -12.43 13.24 4.86
CA SER A 69 -11.11 13.40 4.23
C SER A 69 -10.24 12.13 4.28
N LEU A 70 -10.76 11.03 4.82
CA LEU A 70 -10.07 9.74 4.89
C LEU A 70 -9.87 9.12 3.50
N TYR A 71 -8.75 8.42 3.29
CA TYR A 71 -8.53 7.64 2.07
C TYR A 71 -7.55 6.48 2.28
N TYR A 72 -7.60 5.51 1.38
CA TYR A 72 -6.54 4.51 1.22
C TYR A 72 -5.58 4.90 0.09
N LEU A 73 -4.30 4.57 0.28
CA LEU A 73 -3.30 4.49 -0.78
C LEU A 73 -2.82 3.04 -0.90
N LEU A 74 -2.76 2.54 -2.12
CA LEU A 74 -2.29 1.20 -2.44
C LEU A 74 -1.00 1.35 -3.22
N GLU A 75 0.08 0.72 -2.75
CA GLU A 75 1.41 0.82 -3.37
C GLU A 75 2.07 -0.56 -3.50
N ASN A 76 2.78 -0.77 -4.60
CA ASN A 76 3.57 -1.98 -4.82
C ASN A 76 5.00 -1.77 -4.27
N ARG A 77 5.39 -2.54 -3.25
CA ARG A 77 6.71 -2.49 -2.63
C ARG A 77 7.49 -3.75 -2.99
N GLN A 78 8.70 -3.57 -3.50
CA GLN A 78 9.58 -4.65 -3.96
C GLN A 78 10.99 -4.43 -3.40
N LEU A 79 11.76 -5.50 -3.21
CA LEU A 79 13.10 -5.47 -2.60
C LEU A 79 14.18 -4.92 -3.56
N ILE A 80 13.98 -3.70 -4.05
CA ILE A 80 14.82 -3.04 -5.05
C ILE A 80 15.13 -1.60 -4.63
N GLY A 81 16.18 -1.00 -5.21
CA GLY A 81 16.52 0.40 -4.94
C GLY A 81 16.82 0.65 -3.45
N TYR A 82 16.12 1.60 -2.84
CA TYR A 82 16.18 1.88 -1.39
C TYR A 82 15.39 0.88 -0.54
N ASP A 83 14.48 0.14 -1.16
CA ASP A 83 13.60 -0.82 -0.49
C ASP A 83 14.23 -2.22 -0.35
N ARG A 84 15.52 -2.42 -0.66
CA ARG A 84 16.18 -3.75 -0.60
C ARG A 84 16.17 -4.40 0.79
N LEU A 85 15.93 -3.62 1.84
CA LEU A 85 16.00 -4.06 3.24
C LEU A 85 14.66 -4.00 3.97
N ILE A 86 13.58 -3.59 3.30
CA ILE A 86 12.25 -3.68 3.93
C ILE A 86 11.91 -5.16 4.19
N PRO A 87 11.06 -5.48 5.18
CA PRO A 87 10.93 -6.85 5.66
C PRO A 87 10.14 -7.77 4.72
N ASP A 88 9.40 -7.23 3.75
CA ASP A 88 8.56 -8.01 2.84
C ASP A 88 8.39 -7.31 1.48
N ALA A 89 7.84 -8.02 0.49
CA ALA A 89 7.45 -7.48 -0.81
C ALA A 89 5.95 -7.71 -1.06
N GLY A 90 5.34 -6.91 -1.93
CA GLY A 90 3.94 -7.04 -2.32
C GLY A 90 3.14 -5.75 -2.17
N LEU A 91 1.83 -5.90 -2.00
CA LEU A 91 0.91 -4.77 -1.90
C LEU A 91 0.89 -4.23 -0.47
N LEU A 92 1.34 -2.99 -0.28
CA LEU A 92 1.15 -2.27 0.98
C LEU A 92 -0.09 -1.37 0.87
N ILE A 93 -0.94 -1.38 1.89
CA ILE A 93 -2.13 -0.52 1.95
C ILE A 93 -1.99 0.44 3.12
N LEU A 94 -2.11 1.73 2.83
CA LEU A 94 -1.99 2.81 3.79
C LEU A 94 -3.35 3.46 3.98
N ARG A 95 -3.82 3.57 5.22
CA ARG A 95 -4.94 4.44 5.59
C ARG A 95 -4.41 5.80 5.99
N VAL A 96 -4.91 6.84 5.34
CA VAL A 96 -4.54 8.22 5.59
C VAL A 96 -5.71 8.99 6.19
N ASP A 97 -5.41 9.73 7.25
CA ASP A 97 -6.32 10.63 7.93
C ASP A 97 -5.69 12.04 7.97
N PRO A 98 -6.00 12.90 7.00
CA PRO A 98 -5.42 14.24 6.90
C PRO A 98 -5.80 15.18 8.05
N GLU A 99 -6.89 14.89 8.75
CA GLU A 99 -7.40 15.69 9.87
C GLU A 99 -6.90 15.17 11.22
N ALA A 100 -6.17 14.04 11.23
CA ALA A 100 -5.56 13.51 12.43
C ALA A 100 -4.61 14.54 13.06
N MET A 101 -4.74 14.73 14.38
CA MET A 101 -3.84 15.59 15.15
C MET A 101 -2.39 15.14 14.96
N GLU A 102 -1.46 16.08 14.88
CA GLU A 102 -0.04 15.76 14.76
C GLU A 102 0.41 14.79 15.85
N GLY A 103 1.24 13.82 15.48
CA GLY A 103 1.69 12.76 16.38
C GLY A 103 0.68 11.63 16.64
N SER A 104 -0.59 11.74 16.21
CA SER A 104 -1.60 10.67 16.39
C SER A 104 -1.61 9.60 15.29
N GLY A 105 -0.73 9.74 14.29
CA GLY A 105 -0.59 8.79 13.19
C GLY A 105 -1.50 9.10 12.01
N THR A 106 -1.21 10.21 11.31
CA THR A 106 -1.82 10.62 10.03
C THR A 106 -1.84 9.50 8.99
N VAL A 107 -0.86 8.59 9.04
CA VAL A 107 -0.77 7.41 8.17
C VAL A 107 -0.64 6.15 9.01
N ARG A 108 -1.48 5.15 8.70
CA ARG A 108 -1.47 3.83 9.32
C ARG A 108 -1.37 2.75 8.25
N ILE A 109 -0.58 1.71 8.50
CA ILE A 109 -0.51 0.52 7.64
C ILE A 109 -1.72 -0.36 7.96
N MET A 110 -2.42 -0.80 6.93
CA MET A 110 -3.41 -1.86 7.04
C MET A 110 -2.67 -3.20 7.00
N ASP A 111 -2.26 -3.67 8.17
CA ASP A 111 -1.38 -4.84 8.32
C ASP A 111 -2.09 -6.14 7.89
N ALA A 112 -1.51 -6.84 6.90
CA ALA A 112 -2.01 -8.12 6.41
C ALA A 112 -1.81 -9.27 7.42
N ASP A 113 -0.85 -9.14 8.35
CA ASP A 113 -0.62 -10.10 9.43
C ASP A 113 -0.26 -9.35 10.72
N PRO A 114 -1.28 -8.88 11.49
CA PRO A 114 -1.09 -8.16 12.75
C PRO A 114 -0.37 -8.97 13.85
N GLY A 115 -0.26 -10.29 13.68
CA GLY A 115 0.51 -11.15 14.58
C GLY A 115 2.02 -11.04 14.33
N SER A 116 2.43 -10.53 13.17
CA SER A 116 3.83 -10.33 12.83
C SER A 116 4.41 -9.12 13.58
N PRO A 117 5.62 -9.25 14.15
CA PRO A 117 6.23 -8.12 14.86
C PRO A 117 6.63 -7.03 13.87
N ARG A 118 6.44 -5.77 14.27
CA ARG A 118 6.99 -4.58 13.58
C ARG A 118 6.62 -4.50 12.08
N PHE A 119 5.41 -4.93 11.70
CA PHE A 119 4.94 -4.93 10.31
C PHE A 119 5.78 -5.80 9.37
N ALA A 120 6.38 -6.87 9.89
CA ALA A 120 7.27 -7.74 9.11
C ALA A 120 6.52 -8.44 7.95
N HIS A 121 5.22 -8.69 8.08
CA HIS A 121 4.40 -9.36 7.08
C HIS A 121 3.23 -8.49 6.60
N ALA A 122 3.41 -7.17 6.60
CA ALA A 122 2.31 -6.24 6.37
C ALA A 122 1.78 -6.18 4.92
N THR A 123 2.48 -6.77 3.95
CA THR A 123 2.05 -6.77 2.55
C THR A 123 1.00 -7.86 2.28
N PHE A 124 0.07 -7.53 1.38
CA PHE A 124 -0.83 -8.49 0.78
C PHE A 124 -0.15 -9.13 -0.45
N LEU A 125 -0.33 -10.43 -0.62
CA LEU A 125 0.36 -11.25 -1.63
C LEU A 125 -0.64 -11.92 -2.58
N PRO A 126 -0.28 -12.12 -3.87
CA PRO A 126 -1.09 -12.87 -4.81
C PRO A 126 -0.97 -14.38 -4.55
N ASP A 127 -1.41 -14.82 -3.37
CA ASP A 127 -1.45 -16.21 -2.95
C ASP A 127 -2.88 -16.60 -2.52
N LYS A 128 -3.05 -17.85 -2.04
CA LYS A 128 -4.32 -18.30 -1.42
C LYS A 128 -4.25 -18.29 0.11
N GLY A 129 -3.27 -17.58 0.67
CA GLY A 129 -2.98 -17.52 2.08
C GLY A 129 -3.83 -16.49 2.82
N LYS A 130 -3.50 -16.27 4.09
CA LYS A 130 -4.19 -15.31 4.97
C LYS A 130 -4.00 -13.84 4.57
N ARG A 131 -3.01 -13.57 3.70
CA ARG A 131 -2.64 -12.23 3.23
C ARG A 131 -3.09 -11.97 1.79
N SER A 132 -4.03 -12.77 1.30
CA SER A 132 -4.49 -12.72 -0.10
C SER A 132 -5.55 -11.65 -0.37
N CYS A 133 -6.12 -11.03 0.66
CA CYS A 133 -7.17 -10.02 0.50
C CYS A 133 -7.24 -9.05 1.69
N PHE A 134 -7.38 -7.77 1.37
CA PHE A 134 -7.81 -6.74 2.32
C PHE A 134 -9.32 -6.53 2.22
N LEU A 135 -10.01 -6.50 3.35
CA LEU A 135 -11.46 -6.31 3.43
C LEU A 135 -11.82 -5.15 4.36
N ASP A 136 -12.57 -4.19 3.83
CA ASP A 136 -13.21 -3.12 4.58
C ASP A 136 -14.72 -3.14 4.29
N LYS A 137 -15.45 -3.90 5.10
CA LYS A 137 -16.90 -4.04 4.97
C LYS A 137 -17.65 -2.74 5.27
N GLN A 138 -17.09 -1.89 6.14
CA GLN A 138 -17.73 -0.63 6.52
C GLN A 138 -17.77 0.34 5.33
N ASN A 139 -16.70 0.36 4.55
CA ASN A 139 -16.60 1.23 3.38
C ASN A 139 -16.92 0.51 2.05
N ASN A 140 -17.38 -0.75 2.08
CA ASN A 140 -17.68 -1.56 0.90
C ASN A 140 -16.49 -1.69 -0.09
N ILE A 141 -15.29 -1.96 0.46
CA ILE A 141 -14.05 -2.11 -0.31
C ILE A 141 -13.42 -3.47 -0.03
N ALA A 142 -12.95 -4.11 -1.08
CA ALA A 142 -12.03 -5.23 -1.04
C ALA A 142 -10.89 -4.98 -2.02
N VAL A 143 -9.68 -5.37 -1.62
CA VAL A 143 -8.48 -5.25 -2.47
C VAL A 143 -7.80 -6.60 -2.52
N ILE A 144 -7.52 -7.06 -3.73
CA ILE A 144 -6.99 -8.40 -3.98
C ILE A 144 -5.77 -8.29 -4.89
N PRO A 145 -4.54 -8.57 -4.41
CA PRO A 145 -3.42 -8.85 -5.30
C PRO A 145 -3.71 -10.10 -6.14
N ILE A 146 -3.55 -9.99 -7.45
CA ILE A 146 -3.91 -11.01 -8.44
C ILE A 146 -2.69 -11.84 -8.83
N LYS A 147 -1.62 -11.19 -9.29
CA LYS A 147 -0.37 -11.83 -9.71
C LYS A 147 0.75 -10.82 -9.84
N MET A 148 1.98 -11.32 -9.78
CA MET A 148 3.18 -10.58 -10.18
C MET A 148 3.45 -10.75 -11.68
N GLN A 149 3.84 -9.67 -12.36
CA GLN A 149 4.34 -9.66 -13.73
C GLN A 149 5.77 -9.09 -13.70
N GLY A 150 6.75 -9.96 -13.43
CA GLY A 150 8.07 -9.50 -12.99
C GLY A 150 7.95 -8.84 -11.62
N GLU A 151 8.30 -7.56 -11.53
CA GLU A 151 8.20 -6.76 -10.31
C GLU A 151 6.87 -5.99 -10.21
N ASP A 152 6.11 -5.92 -11.31
CA ASP A 152 4.84 -5.21 -11.35
C ASP A 152 3.75 -6.07 -10.72
N LEU A 153 2.83 -5.45 -9.99
CA LEU A 153 1.79 -6.14 -9.23
C LEU A 153 0.42 -5.81 -9.78
N GLU A 154 -0.25 -6.81 -10.33
CA GLU A 154 -1.65 -6.69 -10.71
C GLU A 154 -2.54 -6.83 -9.47
N ILE A 155 -3.42 -5.87 -9.28
CA ILE A 155 -4.39 -5.83 -8.19
C ILE A 155 -5.80 -5.65 -8.75
N ARG A 156 -6.78 -6.08 -7.96
CA ARG A 156 -8.20 -5.81 -8.19
C ARG A 156 -8.80 -5.12 -6.97
N VAL A 157 -9.32 -3.93 -7.17
CA VAL A 157 -10.19 -3.24 -6.21
C VAL A 157 -11.64 -3.59 -6.57
N THR A 158 -12.43 -4.00 -5.59
CA THR A 158 -13.83 -4.44 -5.79
C THR A 158 -14.61 -4.31 -4.47
N THR A 159 -15.80 -4.91 -4.37
CA THR A 159 -16.59 -5.01 -3.14
C THR A 159 -16.30 -6.31 -2.39
N PRO A 160 -16.51 -6.36 -1.05
CA PRO A 160 -16.38 -7.58 -0.26
C PRO A 160 -17.25 -8.74 -0.77
N GLU A 161 -18.45 -8.44 -1.25
CA GLU A 161 -19.37 -9.45 -1.80
C GLU A 161 -18.75 -10.14 -3.02
N ARG A 162 -18.22 -9.38 -3.99
CA ARG A 162 -17.59 -9.93 -5.20
C ARG A 162 -16.24 -10.58 -4.91
N ALA A 163 -15.54 -10.14 -3.87
CA ALA A 163 -14.28 -10.77 -3.45
C ALA A 163 -14.48 -12.21 -2.97
N LEU A 164 -15.61 -12.49 -2.30
CA LEU A 164 -15.93 -13.79 -1.70
C LEU A 164 -16.57 -14.79 -2.67
N GLN A 165 -17.01 -14.36 -3.86
CA GLN A 165 -17.63 -15.22 -4.90
C GLN A 165 -16.59 -15.95 -5.77
N ARG A 166 -15.39 -16.20 -5.24
CA ARG A 166 -14.26 -16.84 -5.95
C ARG A 166 -14.16 -18.33 -5.70
#